data_AF-A0AAW8K4R8-F1
#
_entry.id   AF-A0AAW8K4R8-F1
#
_cell.length_a   1.000
_cell.length_b   1.000
_cell.length_c   1.000
_cell.angle_alpha   90.00
_cell.angle_beta   90.00
_cell.angle_gamma   90.00
#
_symmetry.space_group_name_H-M   'P 1'
#
loop_
_entity.id
_entity.type
_entity.pdbx_description
1 polymer ?
#
loop_
_entity_poly.entity_id
_entity_poly.type
_entity_poly.pdbx_seq_one_letter_code
_entity_poly.pdbx_strand_id
1 'polypeptide(L)'
;ASWAKALFGTKLVFVAYDLYPEVATVTGTLRQGNLICRLMEHINKCVYRRCDQVVSLSSEQQVYILAHRPVAAEKVRVIPNWDPERPEPPL
;
A
#
# COMPACT_ATOMS: atom_id res chain seq x y z
N ALA A 1 3.18 4.13 -14.09
CA ALA A 1 2.97 5.13 -13.02
C ALA A 1 4.26 5.54 -12.32
N SER A 2 5.01 4.64 -11.68
CA SER A 2 6.20 4.99 -10.87
C SER A 2 7.35 5.66 -11.64
N TRP A 3 7.44 5.45 -12.96
CA TRP A 3 8.42 6.13 -13.83
C TRP A 3 7.98 7.53 -14.29
N ALA A 4 6.69 7.87 -14.15
CA ALA A 4 6.20 9.19 -14.55
C ALA A 4 6.86 10.31 -13.73
N LYS A 5 7.13 10.07 -12.45
CA LYS A 5 7.92 10.97 -11.61
C LYS A 5 9.30 11.27 -12.21
N ALA A 6 10.01 10.23 -12.67
CA ALA A 6 11.34 10.39 -13.24
C ALA A 6 11.32 11.05 -14.63
N LEU A 7 10.27 10.79 -15.41
CA LEU A 7 10.13 11.30 -16.78
C LEU A 7 9.56 12.72 -16.85
N PHE A 8 8.72 13.11 -15.90
CA PHE A 8 7.97 14.36 -15.93
C PHE A 8 8.24 15.27 -14.71
N GLY A 9 9.13 14.86 -13.79
CA GLY A 9 9.47 15.66 -12.60
C GLY A 9 8.31 15.84 -11.60
N THR A 10 7.28 14.99 -11.66
CA THR A 10 6.07 15.11 -10.84
C THR A 10 6.19 14.37 -9.51
N LYS A 11 5.40 14.79 -8.51
CA LYS A 11 5.27 14.04 -7.25
C LYS A 11 4.39 12.81 -7.46
N LEU A 12 4.81 11.70 -6.85
CA LEU A 12 4.08 10.44 -6.85
C LEU A 12 3.52 10.17 -5.45
N VAL A 13 2.20 10.29 -5.31
CA VAL A 13 1.46 9.88 -4.11
C VAL A 13 0.80 8.54 -4.37
N PHE A 14 1.01 7.58 -3.48
CA PHE A 14 0.41 6.25 -3.57
C PHE A 14 -0.65 6.07 -2.49
N VAL A 15 -1.89 5.78 -2.86
CA VAL A 15 -2.98 5.52 -1.91
C VAL A 15 -3.15 4.01 -1.77
N ALA A 16 -2.88 3.49 -0.58
CA ALA A 16 -3.00 2.07 -0.27
C ALA A 16 -4.44 1.73 0.13
N TYR A 17 -5.27 1.41 -0.86
CA TYR A 17 -6.63 0.91 -0.58
C TYR A 17 -6.57 -0.51 0.00
N ASP A 18 -5.90 -1.41 -0.70
CA ASP A 18 -5.73 -2.81 -0.31
C ASP A 18 -4.26 -3.20 -0.27
N LEU A 19 -3.94 -4.14 0.61
CA LEU A 19 -2.60 -4.69 0.78
C LEU A 19 -2.47 -6.00 0.01
N TYR A 20 -2.20 -5.90 -1.30
CA TYR A 20 -1.83 -7.04 -2.14
C TYR A 20 -0.31 -7.26 -2.10
N PRO A 21 0.18 -8.51 -2.28
CA PRO A 21 -0.56 -9.75 -2.52
C PRO A 21 -1.11 -10.44 -1.26
N GLU A 22 -0.97 -9.84 -0.08
CA GLU A 22 -1.24 -10.52 1.19
C GLU A 22 -2.72 -10.81 1.37
N VAL A 23 -3.61 -9.86 1.05
CA VAL A 23 -5.06 -10.12 1.04
C VAL A 23 -5.39 -11.30 0.11
N ALA A 24 -4.85 -11.32 -1.12
CA ALA A 24 -5.10 -12.41 -2.07
C ALA A 24 -4.50 -13.77 -1.67
N THR A 25 -3.43 -13.75 -0.88
CA THR A 25 -2.79 -14.97 -0.37
C THR A 25 -3.60 -15.52 0.82
N VAL A 26 -4.08 -14.65 1.71
CA VAL A 26 -4.94 -14.99 2.85
C VAL A 26 -6.30 -15.49 2.40
N THR A 27 -6.89 -14.89 1.36
CA THR A 27 -8.20 -15.33 0.81
C THR A 27 -8.11 -16.59 -0.06
N GLY A 28 -6.91 -17.17 -0.23
CA GLY A 28 -6.69 -18.35 -1.08
C GLY A 28 -6.88 -18.11 -2.58
N THR A 29 -7.12 -16.86 -2.99
CA THR A 29 -7.33 -16.47 -4.39
C THR A 29 -6.04 -16.58 -5.20
N LEU A 30 -4.88 -16.39 -4.55
CA LEU A 30 -3.56 -16.62 -5.13
C LEU A 30 -2.79 -17.67 -4.32
N ARG A 31 -2.34 -18.75 -5.00
CA ARG A 31 -1.38 -19.70 -4.41
C ARG A 31 -0.04 -18.99 -4.14
N GLN A 32 0.47 -19.16 -2.92
CA GLN A 32 1.82 -18.72 -2.53
C GLN A 32 2.86 -19.18 -3.57
N GLY A 33 3.67 -18.24 -4.06
CA GLY A 33 4.76 -18.53 -5.00
C GLY A 33 4.43 -18.49 -6.49
N ASN A 34 3.19 -18.17 -6.90
CA ASN A 34 2.85 -17.99 -8.31
C ASN A 34 3.56 -16.73 -8.90
N LEU A 35 3.78 -16.72 -10.21
CA LEU A 35 4.36 -15.61 -10.99
C LEU A 35 3.64 -14.28 -10.73
N ILE A 36 2.32 -14.32 -10.55
CA ILE A 36 1.51 -13.14 -10.24
C ILE A 36 1.89 -12.54 -8.87
N CYS A 37 2.08 -13.36 -7.83
CA CYS A 37 2.53 -12.87 -6.52
C CYS A 37 3.90 -12.21 -6.62
N ARG A 38 4.85 -12.84 -7.33
CA ARG A 38 6.20 -12.29 -7.53
C ARG A 38 6.17 -10.96 -8.30
N LEU A 39 5.31 -10.85 -9.30
CA LEU A 39 5.11 -9.61 -10.06
C LEU A 39 4.52 -8.51 -9.16
N MET A 40 3.48 -8.83 -8.39
CA MET A 40 2.87 -7.88 -7.45
C MET A 40 3.86 -7.40 -6.38
N GLU A 41 4.65 -8.30 -5.80
CA GLU A 41 5.74 -7.94 -4.88
C GLU A 41 6.75 -7.01 -5.53
N HIS A 42 7.12 -7.27 -6.78
CA HIS A 42 8.05 -6.43 -7.53
C HIS A 42 7.47 -5.03 -7.77
N ILE A 43 6.21 -4.94 -8.18
CA ILE A 43 5.50 -3.68 -8.40
C ILE A 43 5.46 -2.88 -7.09
N ASN A 44 5.08 -3.51 -5.98
CA ASN A 44 5.05 -2.87 -4.66
C ASN A 44 6.43 -2.33 -4.29
N LYS A 45 7.49 -3.15 -4.36
CA LYS A 45 8.86 -2.70 -4.07
C LYS A 45 9.28 -1.50 -4.93
N CYS A 46 8.89 -1.50 -6.21
CA CYS A 46 9.17 -0.41 -7.14
C CYS A 46 8.42 0.88 -6.80
N VAL A 47 7.13 0.79 -6.48
CA VAL A 47 6.26 1.93 -6.17
C VAL A 47 6.63 2.54 -4.81
N TYR A 48 6.69 1.74 -3.75
CA TYR A 48 6.99 2.20 -2.39
C TYR A 48 8.37 2.85 -2.26
N ARG A 49 9.36 2.40 -3.06
CA ARG A 49 10.69 3.04 -3.09
C ARG A 49 10.68 4.40 -3.79
N ARG A 50 9.78 4.61 -4.75
CA ARG A 50 9.76 5.81 -5.62
C ARG A 50 8.76 6.87 -5.20
N CYS A 51 7.74 6.51 -4.43
CA CYS A 51 6.71 7.44 -3.97
C CYS A 51 7.28 8.52 -3.04
N ASP A 52 6.71 9.72 -3.15
CA ASP A 52 6.98 10.86 -2.28
C ASP A 52 6.17 10.76 -1.00
N GLN A 53 4.93 10.25 -1.10
CA GLN A 53 4.04 9.98 0.02
C GLN A 53 3.24 8.70 -0.25
N VAL A 54 2.90 8.02 0.84
CA VAL A 54 1.95 6.91 0.89
C VAL A 54 0.80 7.32 1.80
N VAL A 55 -0.42 7.13 1.33
CA VAL A 55 -1.62 7.32 2.11
C VAL A 55 -2.11 5.95 2.57
N SER A 56 -2.28 5.79 3.88
CA SER A 56 -2.96 4.63 4.49
C SER A 56 -4.34 5.04 5.00
N LEU A 57 -5.29 4.11 4.99
CA LEU A 57 -6.67 4.38 5.38
C LEU A 57 -6.93 4.20 6.89
N SER A 58 -6.01 3.56 7.60
CA SER A 58 -6.07 3.41 9.06
C SER A 58 -4.68 3.36 9.67
N SER A 59 -4.60 3.55 10.98
CA SER A 59 -3.35 3.39 11.75
C SER A 59 -2.82 1.96 11.69
N GLU A 60 -3.71 0.97 11.70
CA GLU A 60 -3.32 -0.44 11.56
C GLU A 60 -2.67 -0.72 10.20
N GLN A 61 -3.27 -0.18 9.13
CA GLN A 61 -2.72 -0.32 7.78
C GLN A 61 -1.37 0.41 7.66
N GLN A 62 -1.20 1.55 8.34
CA GLN A 62 0.09 2.25 8.42
C GLN A 62 1.16 1.36 9.07
N VAL A 63 0.86 0.79 10.24
CA VAL A 63 1.78 -0.12 10.96
C VAL A 63 2.18 -1.28 10.06
N TYR A 64 1.21 -1.88 9.37
CA TYR A 64 1.48 -2.97 8.44
C TYR A 64 2.42 -2.56 7.30
N ILE A 65 2.16 -1.42 6.65
CA ILE A 65 2.99 -0.88 5.56
C ILE A 65 4.42 -0.66 6.05
N LEU A 66 4.61 -0.06 7.23
CA LEU A 66 5.94 0.21 7.78
C LEU A 66 6.72 -1.06 8.11
N ALA A 67 6.04 -2.12 8.53
CA ALA A 67 6.66 -3.41 8.83
C ALA A 67 7.02 -4.22 7.57
N HIS A 68 6.25 -4.10 6.48
CA HIS A 68 6.34 -5.03 5.34
C HIS A 68 6.70 -4.38 4.00
N ARG A 69 6.86 -3.04 3.93
CA ARG A 69 7.17 -2.32 2.68
C ARG A 69 8.44 -1.48 2.81
N PRO A 70 9.24 -1.35 1.74
CA PRO A 70 10.46 -0.54 1.76
C PRO A 70 10.11 0.95 1.59
N VAL A 71 9.54 1.55 2.64
CA VAL A 71 9.17 2.97 2.70
C VAL A 71 9.56 3.58 4.04
N ALA A 72 9.99 4.84 4.04
CA ALA A 72 10.37 5.55 5.25
C ALA A 72 9.12 6.07 5.99
N ALA A 73 9.17 6.10 7.32
CA ALA A 73 8.00 6.41 8.16
C ALA A 73 7.43 7.81 7.89
N GLU A 74 8.30 8.79 7.66
CA GLU A 74 7.95 10.17 7.34
C GLU A 74 7.19 10.34 6.01
N LYS A 75 7.18 9.29 5.18
CA LYS A 75 6.46 9.28 3.90
C LYS A 75 5.06 8.68 4.02
N VAL A 76 4.69 8.05 5.14
CA VAL A 76 3.39 7.37 5.28
C VAL A 76 2.46 8.20 6.15
N ARG A 77 1.29 8.56 5.63
CA ARG A 77 0.26 9.33 6.34
C ARG A 77 -1.07 8.61 6.37
N VAL A 78 -1.72 8.62 7.52
CA VAL A 78 -3.09 8.12 7.65
C VAL A 78 -4.06 9.19 7.14
N ILE A 79 -4.84 8.86 6.12
CA ILE A 79 -6.00 9.64 5.66
C ILE A 79 -7.14 8.63 5.52
N PRO A 80 -8.04 8.53 6.50
CA PRO A 80 -9.14 7.58 6.45
C PRO A 80 -10.10 7.95 5.32
N ASN A 81 -10.64 6.92 4.66
CA ASN A 81 -11.65 7.11 3.61
C ASN A 81 -13.07 7.34 4.20
N TRP A 82 -13.22 7.15 5.50
CA TRP A 82 -14.48 7.20 6.24
C TRP A 82 -14.32 8.02 7.52
N ASP A 83 -15.45 8.48 8.04
CA ASP A 83 -15.55 9.38 9.18
C ASP A 83 -15.07 8.69 10.48
N PRO A 84 -14.03 9.20 11.16
CA PRO A 84 -13.51 8.61 12.40
C PRO A 84 -14.48 8.70 13.59
N GLU A 85 -15.57 9.47 13.49
CA GLU A 85 -16.56 9.61 14.58
C GLU A 85 -17.65 8.52 14.57
N ARG A 86 -17.71 7.67 13.54
CA ARG A 86 -18.72 6.61 13.46
C ARG A 86 -18.19 5.30 14.06
N PRO A 87 -18.75 4.82 15.19
CA PRO A 87 -18.45 3.48 15.67
C PRO A 87 -18.83 2.46 14.59
N GLU A 88 -17.92 1.53 14.28
CA GLU A 88 -18.20 0.44 13.35
C GLU A 88 -19.40 -0.38 13.86
N PRO A 89 -20.34 -0.78 12.98
CA PRO A 89 -21.43 -1.66 13.40
C PRO A 89 -20.85 -2.98 13.91
N PRO A 90 -21.36 -3.55 15.01
CA PRO A 90 -20.90 -4.84 15.49
C PRO A 90 -21.13 -5.91 14.42
N LEU A 91 -20.16 -6.83 14.30
CA LEU A 91 -20.20 -8.01 13.44
C LEU A 91 -21.41 -8.91 13.73
#